data_AF-A0A561UZL5-F1
#
_entry.id   AF-A0A561UZL5-F1
#
_cell.length_a   1.000
_cell.length_b   1.000
_cell.length_c   1.000
_cell.angle_alpha   90.00
_cell.angle_beta   90.00
_cell.angle_gamma   90.00
#
_symmetry.space_group_name_H-M   'P 1'
#
loop_
_entity.id
_entity.type
_entity.pdbx_description
1 polymer ?
#
loop_
_entity_poly.entity_id
_entity_poly.type
_entity_poly.pdbx_seq_one_letter_code
_entity_poly.pdbx_strand_id
1 'polypeptide(L)'
;MRVVRAGRKKGAGEGRWKLLLWGTTCLTVSVVLLFLVLGRPAGMSENRAVALLDGPGASGGKSGAQVCGRTMVGVAHEDDDLLFVNPEMQRAMGPQCAFSTVYLTAGDAGRSYAGGDYVQEREEGVRAAYAEMAGVPDRWTRHDVHVGNRTIASYTLNGKTGVRLSFLRLPDGNPVGSGYPRHAHQSLLKLFRGEIRDIRPVDGAQSYTERQLIDSLTALARQDGIRRVLTLDYDNTSFGHTYTPGADHSDHGVAARYFRRVAFGLPDSPRIGVTGYLGYDMSRLPENLGPILARQKDAIFQSYRRGAGCESKACPPGHYMGGKYLEWARREYSLKPPTSGPGEIVSAIGRANGAGRHELCLGSVGDAKGSPEAMEVGTSDCIGRADQSWRINAGTIESKGARLCLTADSRRVTLLTCDGRPHQEWRQGKDGRIQSAVMQSGGGRPSGGQSGGDEPGGSCLFQDDLAVRHPRLLLRPCSPLRPELSWYGGSALPAA
;
A
#
# COMPACT_ATOMS: atom_id res chain seq x y z
N MET A 1 1.04 45.77 79.62
CA MET A 1 2.46 46.18 79.65
C MET A 1 3.02 46.12 78.22
N ARG A 2 3.49 47.28 77.67
CA ARG A 2 4.30 47.55 76.44
C ARG A 2 3.91 46.81 75.13
N VAL A 3 3.42 47.41 74.03
CA VAL A 3 3.82 48.57 73.17
C VAL A 3 5.20 48.44 72.50
N VAL A 4 5.21 48.47 71.15
CA VAL A 4 6.01 49.31 70.17
C VAL A 4 5.96 48.61 68.77
N ARG A 5 5.22 49.10 67.74
CA ARG A 5 5.53 50.08 66.65
C ARG A 5 6.77 49.75 65.78
N ALA A 6 6.68 49.46 64.48
CA ALA A 6 6.32 50.26 63.28
C ALA A 6 7.54 50.80 62.49
N GLY A 7 7.53 50.67 61.15
CA GLY A 7 8.48 51.36 60.25
C GLY A 7 8.21 51.11 58.76
N ARG A 8 7.75 52.16 58.06
CA ARG A 8 7.35 52.26 56.63
C ARG A 8 8.06 53.49 56.05
N LYS A 9 8.60 53.46 54.82
CA LYS A 9 8.89 54.61 53.91
C LYS A 9 9.14 54.01 52.51
N LYS A 10 8.41 54.30 51.41
CA LYS A 10 8.12 55.53 50.61
C LYS A 10 9.35 56.20 49.98
N GLY A 11 9.31 56.38 48.65
CA GLY A 11 10.10 57.39 47.93
C GLY A 11 10.09 57.22 46.42
N ALA A 12 9.31 58.05 45.72
CA ALA A 12 9.26 58.22 44.27
C ALA A 12 10.28 59.28 43.80
N GLY A 13 10.57 59.33 42.49
CA GLY A 13 11.31 60.42 41.86
C GLY A 13 11.00 60.52 40.35
N GLU A 14 10.32 61.61 39.98
CA GLU A 14 9.99 62.04 38.61
C GLU A 14 11.21 62.64 37.87
N GLY A 15 11.14 62.68 36.53
CA GLY A 15 12.02 63.51 35.69
C GLY A 15 11.49 63.66 34.26
N ARG A 16 11.00 64.87 33.93
CA ARG A 16 10.32 65.28 32.68
C ARG A 16 11.29 65.81 31.60
N TRP A 17 10.93 65.53 30.33
CA TRP A 17 10.92 66.42 29.13
C TRP A 17 12.21 67.07 28.59
N LYS A 18 12.50 66.86 27.28
CA LYS A 18 12.17 67.79 26.17
C LYS A 18 12.68 67.31 24.80
N LEU A 19 11.84 67.52 23.78
CA LEU A 19 12.10 67.48 22.34
C LEU A 19 13.10 68.56 21.88
N LEU A 20 13.75 68.34 20.74
CA LEU A 20 13.85 69.33 19.65
C LEU A 20 14.00 68.66 18.27
N LEU A 21 13.18 69.17 17.33
CA LEU A 21 13.07 68.92 15.88
C LEU A 21 14.32 69.47 15.13
N TRP A 22 14.62 69.25 13.83
CA TRP A 22 13.94 69.42 12.52
C TRP A 22 14.80 68.66 11.46
N GLY A 23 14.41 68.21 10.26
CA GLY A 23 13.21 68.29 9.42
C GLY A 23 13.51 67.75 7.99
N THR A 24 12.43 67.40 7.25
CA THR A 24 12.26 67.44 5.76
C THR A 24 13.15 66.53 4.88
N THR A 25 12.72 65.81 3.82
CA THR A 25 11.46 65.60 3.07
C THR A 25 11.71 64.49 2.01
N CYS A 26 10.61 63.86 1.56
CA CYS A 26 10.30 63.47 0.16
C CYS A 26 10.61 62.06 -0.44
N LEU A 27 9.56 61.57 -1.13
CA LEU A 27 9.46 60.64 -2.28
C LEU A 27 9.71 59.13 -2.06
N THR A 28 8.92 58.16 -2.58
CA THR A 28 7.62 58.09 -3.28
C THR A 28 7.22 56.62 -3.42
N VAL A 29 5.92 56.36 -3.53
CA VAL A 29 5.29 55.08 -3.89
C VAL A 29 4.79 55.15 -5.35
N SER A 30 4.73 53.99 -6.01
CA SER A 30 3.87 53.59 -7.16
C SER A 30 4.48 53.41 -8.55
N VAL A 31 4.41 52.14 -9.00
CA VAL A 31 3.77 51.58 -10.22
C VAL A 31 3.79 52.40 -11.53
N VAL A 32 4.19 51.72 -12.61
CA VAL A 32 3.51 51.53 -13.92
C VAL A 32 4.57 51.49 -15.03
N LEU A 33 4.62 50.40 -15.80
CA LEU A 33 4.80 50.53 -17.26
C LEU A 33 4.26 49.31 -18.02
N LEU A 34 3.26 49.60 -18.83
CA LEU A 34 2.69 48.81 -19.91
C LEU A 34 3.47 49.16 -21.18
N PHE A 35 3.85 48.19 -22.03
CA PHE A 35 3.55 48.16 -23.48
C PHE A 35 4.29 47.04 -24.24
N LEU A 36 3.44 46.24 -24.89
CA LEU A 36 3.53 45.33 -26.03
C LEU A 36 4.68 45.45 -27.08
N VAL A 37 5.15 44.24 -27.47
CA VAL A 37 5.45 43.72 -28.84
C VAL A 37 6.76 44.15 -29.53
N LEU A 38 7.71 43.18 -29.65
CA LEU A 38 8.24 42.60 -30.90
C LEU A 38 9.53 41.78 -30.61
N GLY A 39 9.67 40.60 -31.23
CA GLY A 39 10.96 39.97 -31.52
C GLY A 39 11.44 38.84 -30.60
N ARG A 40 11.36 37.59 -31.09
CA ARG A 40 12.33 36.54 -30.75
C ARG A 40 13.68 36.91 -31.40
N PRO A 41 14.82 36.58 -30.77
CA PRO A 41 15.48 35.32 -31.15
C PRO A 41 16.06 34.50 -29.99
N ALA A 42 16.14 33.20 -30.30
CA ALA A 42 17.00 32.12 -29.83
C ALA A 42 17.89 32.29 -28.58
N GLY A 43 17.76 31.28 -27.71
CA GLY A 43 18.92 30.61 -27.11
C GLY A 43 19.15 30.95 -25.65
N MET A 44 18.67 30.09 -24.74
CA MET A 44 19.49 29.47 -23.69
C MET A 44 18.70 28.34 -23.03
N SER A 45 19.34 27.17 -23.04
CA SER A 45 18.83 25.88 -22.58
C SER A 45 18.93 25.79 -21.07
N GLU A 46 17.80 25.85 -20.36
CA GLU A 46 17.69 25.33 -19.00
C GLU A 46 16.89 24.03 -19.04
N ASN A 47 17.60 22.91 -18.86
CA ASN A 47 17.03 21.58 -18.68
C ASN A 47 16.26 21.53 -17.35
N ARG A 48 14.99 21.96 -17.37
CA ARG A 48 14.01 21.47 -16.41
C ARG A 48 13.67 20.04 -16.79
N ALA A 49 14.07 19.10 -15.94
CA ALA A 49 13.56 17.73 -15.97
C ALA A 49 12.04 17.77 -15.78
N VAL A 50 11.32 17.78 -16.91
CA VAL A 50 9.88 17.49 -16.94
C VAL A 50 9.75 16.02 -16.62
N ALA A 51 9.26 15.71 -15.42
CA ALA A 51 8.75 14.38 -15.12
C ALA A 51 7.65 14.08 -16.15
N LEU A 52 7.89 13.09 -17.01
CA LEU A 52 6.90 12.51 -17.90
C LEU A 52 5.83 11.80 -17.07
N LEU A 53 4.92 12.59 -16.50
CA LEU A 53 3.59 12.15 -16.12
C LEU A 53 2.68 12.58 -17.25
N ASP A 54 2.63 11.78 -18.31
CA ASP A 54 1.51 11.89 -19.25
C ASP A 54 0.25 11.57 -18.44
N GLY A 55 -0.55 12.61 -18.16
CA GLY A 55 -1.94 12.44 -17.80
C GLY A 55 -2.64 11.60 -18.88
N PRO A 56 -3.70 10.85 -18.56
CA PRO A 56 -4.38 10.04 -19.56
C PRO A 56 -4.94 10.96 -20.64
N GLY A 57 -4.21 11.08 -21.74
CA GLY A 57 -4.73 11.53 -23.01
C GLY A 57 -5.88 10.62 -23.36
N ALA A 58 -7.03 11.21 -23.65
CA ALA A 58 -8.21 10.56 -24.16
C ALA A 58 -7.88 9.84 -25.48
N SER A 59 -7.36 8.62 -25.38
CA SER A 59 -7.40 7.63 -26.45
C SER A 59 -8.57 6.71 -26.14
N GLY A 60 -9.69 6.95 -26.83
CA GLY A 60 -10.83 6.03 -26.89
C GLY A 60 -10.43 4.74 -27.61
N GLY A 61 -9.52 3.98 -27.01
CA GLY A 61 -9.34 2.58 -27.35
C GLY A 61 -10.64 1.88 -27.03
N LYS A 62 -11.25 1.24 -28.03
CA LYS A 62 -12.43 0.39 -27.86
C LYS A 62 -12.17 -0.52 -26.66
N SER A 63 -12.87 -0.30 -25.55
CA SER A 63 -12.84 -1.20 -24.42
C SER A 63 -13.35 -2.54 -24.93
N GLY A 64 -12.43 -3.50 -25.09
CA GLY A 64 -12.84 -4.90 -25.13
C GLY A 64 -13.76 -5.11 -23.93
N ALA A 65 -14.94 -5.67 -24.16
CA ALA A 65 -15.98 -5.85 -23.14
C ALA A 65 -15.32 -6.21 -21.80
N GLN A 66 -15.45 -5.33 -20.81
CA GLN A 66 -14.87 -5.56 -19.49
C GLN A 66 -15.60 -6.76 -18.92
N VAL A 67 -14.97 -7.94 -19.01
CA VAL A 67 -15.47 -9.16 -18.38
C VAL A 67 -15.34 -8.91 -16.87
N CYS A 68 -16.39 -8.40 -16.25
CA CYS A 68 -16.43 -8.24 -14.81
C CYS A 68 -16.56 -9.62 -14.18
N GLY A 69 -15.42 -10.24 -13.90
CA GLY A 69 -15.35 -11.47 -13.13
C GLY A 69 -15.72 -11.25 -11.67
N ARG A 70 -15.78 -12.34 -10.91
CA ARG A 70 -15.96 -12.31 -9.45
C ARG A 70 -14.74 -11.63 -8.83
N THR A 71 -14.96 -10.44 -8.27
CA THR A 71 -13.91 -9.54 -7.79
C THR A 71 -14.02 -9.41 -6.27
N MET A 72 -12.89 -9.55 -5.57
CA MET A 72 -12.80 -9.23 -4.16
C MET A 72 -12.31 -7.80 -4.01
N VAL A 73 -12.95 -7.00 -3.17
CA VAL A 73 -12.44 -5.68 -2.77
C VAL A 73 -12.04 -5.78 -1.31
N GLY A 74 -10.75 -5.73 -1.03
CA GLY A 74 -10.23 -5.92 0.31
C GLY A 74 -9.64 -4.62 0.85
N VAL A 75 -10.20 -4.10 1.95
CA VAL A 75 -9.79 -2.81 2.53
C VAL A 75 -9.75 -2.88 4.06
N ALA A 76 -9.23 -1.84 4.72
CA ALA A 76 -9.14 -1.83 6.17
C ALA A 76 -10.48 -1.43 6.80
N HIS A 77 -11.03 -0.28 6.40
CA HIS A 77 -12.18 0.39 7.01
C HIS A 77 -13.38 0.53 6.06
N GLU A 78 -14.57 0.72 6.62
CA GLU A 78 -15.88 0.71 5.91
C GLU A 78 -16.11 1.89 4.94
N ASP A 79 -15.17 2.82 4.84
CA ASP A 79 -15.18 3.93 3.88
C ASP A 79 -14.09 3.84 2.80
N ASP A 80 -13.09 2.99 2.98
CA ASP A 80 -11.87 2.98 2.16
C ASP A 80 -12.16 2.66 0.69
N ASP A 81 -13.01 1.67 0.41
CA ASP A 81 -13.36 1.29 -0.96
C ASP A 81 -14.18 2.38 -1.66
N LEU A 82 -15.06 3.06 -0.91
CA LEU A 82 -15.84 4.19 -1.40
C LEU A 82 -14.95 5.39 -1.75
N LEU A 83 -13.88 5.60 -0.99
CA LEU A 83 -12.99 6.76 -1.11
C LEU A 83 -11.84 6.55 -2.08
N PHE A 84 -11.23 5.37 -2.10
CA PHE A 84 -9.94 5.15 -2.77
C PHE A 84 -10.03 4.20 -3.95
N VAL A 85 -10.96 3.24 -3.93
CA VAL A 85 -11.14 2.25 -5.01
C VAL A 85 -12.20 2.71 -6.02
N ASN A 86 -13.23 3.43 -5.59
CA ASN A 86 -14.19 4.03 -6.51
C ASN A 86 -13.58 5.18 -7.35
N PRO A 87 -14.03 5.39 -8.60
CA PRO A 87 -15.19 4.76 -9.24
C PRO A 87 -14.95 3.45 -10.04
N GLU A 88 -13.86 2.69 -9.87
CA GLU A 88 -13.71 1.37 -10.52
C GLU A 88 -14.91 0.46 -10.28
N MET A 89 -15.35 0.35 -9.03
CA MET A 89 -16.47 -0.51 -8.67
C MET A 89 -17.78 0.02 -9.24
N GLN A 90 -18.03 1.33 -9.17
CA GLN A 90 -19.18 1.97 -9.79
C GLN A 90 -19.25 1.67 -11.30
N ARG A 91 -18.14 1.82 -12.03
CA ARG A 91 -18.07 1.55 -13.47
C ARG A 91 -18.34 0.07 -13.78
N ALA A 92 -17.86 -0.82 -12.93
CA ALA A 92 -18.01 -2.25 -13.08
C ALA A 92 -19.30 -2.79 -12.41
N MET A 93 -20.21 -1.97 -11.88
CA MET A 93 -21.46 -2.41 -11.23
C MET A 93 -22.55 -2.80 -12.26
N GLY A 94 -22.23 -3.72 -13.19
CA GLY A 94 -23.14 -4.23 -14.21
C GLY A 94 -23.82 -5.56 -13.83
N PRO A 95 -24.86 -6.03 -14.56
CA PRO A 95 -25.64 -7.24 -14.22
C PRO A 95 -24.81 -8.53 -14.05
N GLN A 96 -23.67 -8.63 -14.74
CA GLN A 96 -22.81 -9.82 -14.75
C GLN A 96 -21.68 -9.78 -13.71
N CYS A 97 -21.60 -8.69 -12.94
CA CYS A 97 -20.47 -8.38 -12.09
C CYS A 97 -20.78 -8.72 -10.64
N ALA A 98 -19.85 -9.39 -9.96
CA ALA A 98 -19.98 -9.77 -8.56
C ALA A 98 -18.81 -9.20 -7.75
N PHE A 99 -19.14 -8.53 -6.65
CA PHE A 99 -18.19 -7.94 -5.70
C PHE A 99 -18.35 -8.60 -4.34
N SER A 100 -17.26 -9.18 -3.85
CA SER A 100 -17.13 -9.60 -2.45
C SER A 100 -16.21 -8.62 -1.74
N THR A 101 -16.78 -7.65 -1.05
CA THR A 101 -16.01 -6.68 -0.29
C THR A 101 -15.76 -7.17 1.12
N VAL A 102 -14.52 -7.05 1.58
CA VAL A 102 -14.06 -7.55 2.87
C VAL A 102 -13.35 -6.43 3.63
N TYR A 103 -13.87 -6.11 4.80
CA TYR A 103 -13.32 -5.12 5.74
C TYR A 103 -12.56 -5.85 6.85
N LEU A 104 -11.27 -5.55 7.02
CA LEU A 104 -10.47 -6.22 8.03
C LEU A 104 -10.75 -5.71 9.44
N THR A 105 -10.83 -4.39 9.61
CA THR A 105 -11.06 -3.78 10.92
C THR A 105 -12.52 -3.37 11.08
N ALA A 106 -12.89 -2.93 12.28
CA ALA A 106 -14.19 -2.37 12.60
C ALA A 106 -14.24 -0.84 12.41
N GLY A 107 -13.14 -0.22 11.95
CA GLY A 107 -13.01 1.23 11.84
C GLY A 107 -13.39 2.00 13.11
N ASP A 108 -13.18 1.37 14.28
CA ASP A 108 -13.81 1.76 15.55
C ASP A 108 -13.11 2.95 16.21
N ALA A 109 -11.90 3.33 15.77
CA ALA A 109 -11.12 4.43 16.31
C ALA A 109 -10.97 4.39 17.85
N GLY A 110 -10.89 3.19 18.44
CA GLY A 110 -10.78 2.96 19.88
C GLY A 110 -12.11 3.07 20.66
N ARG A 111 -13.25 3.15 19.95
CA ARG A 111 -14.59 3.21 20.55
C ARG A 111 -15.05 1.81 20.98
N SER A 112 -16.03 1.78 21.89
CA SER A 112 -16.61 0.51 22.34
C SER A 112 -17.48 -0.10 21.25
N TYR A 113 -17.32 -1.40 20.99
CA TYR A 113 -18.28 -2.17 20.21
C TYR A 113 -19.56 -2.44 21.00
N ALA A 114 -19.42 -2.87 22.26
CA ALA A 114 -20.57 -3.15 23.13
C ALA A 114 -21.27 -1.85 23.55
N GLY A 115 -22.59 -1.82 23.38
CA GLY A 115 -23.46 -0.70 23.77
C GLY A 115 -23.22 0.60 22.99
N GLY A 116 -22.48 0.55 21.88
CA GLY A 116 -22.19 1.70 21.03
C GLY A 116 -22.69 1.50 19.61
N ASP A 117 -23.29 2.56 19.04
CA ASP A 117 -23.83 2.53 17.68
C ASP A 117 -22.71 2.68 16.63
N TYR A 118 -21.53 3.20 16.99
CA TYR A 118 -20.56 3.70 16.00
C TYR A 118 -20.10 2.67 14.95
N VAL A 119 -19.67 1.47 15.36
CA VAL A 119 -19.24 0.43 14.40
C VAL A 119 -20.43 -0.06 13.57
N GLN A 120 -21.58 -0.24 14.20
CA GLN A 120 -22.80 -0.70 13.52
C GLN A 120 -23.30 0.33 12.51
N GLU A 121 -23.26 1.62 12.87
CA GLU A 121 -23.54 2.77 12.00
C GLU A 121 -22.60 2.75 10.78
N ARG A 122 -21.29 2.51 10.96
CA ARG A 122 -20.37 2.38 9.81
C ARG A 122 -20.75 1.23 8.88
N GLU A 123 -21.10 0.06 9.43
CA GLU A 123 -21.58 -1.09 8.65
C GLU A 123 -22.91 -0.79 7.93
N GLU A 124 -23.81 -0.02 8.55
CA GLU A 124 -25.06 0.46 7.96
C GLU A 124 -24.81 1.48 6.85
N GLY A 125 -23.90 2.42 7.07
CA GLY A 125 -23.45 3.41 6.09
C GLY A 125 -22.96 2.74 4.82
N VAL A 126 -22.05 1.76 4.95
CA VAL A 126 -21.49 1.13 3.75
C VAL A 126 -22.52 0.30 3.01
N ARG A 127 -23.45 -0.34 3.72
CA ARG A 127 -24.63 -0.99 3.13
C ARG A 127 -25.50 -0.01 2.32
N ALA A 128 -25.79 1.17 2.88
CA ALA A 128 -26.53 2.22 2.18
C ALA A 128 -25.80 2.74 0.93
N ALA A 129 -24.48 2.91 1.01
CA ALA A 129 -23.66 3.35 -0.13
C ALA A 129 -23.62 2.33 -1.27
N TYR A 130 -23.54 1.04 -0.97
CA TYR A 130 -23.60 -0.01 -2.00
C TYR A 130 -24.98 -0.14 -2.64
N ALA A 131 -26.05 0.05 -1.88
CA ALA A 131 -27.41 0.10 -2.41
C ALA A 131 -27.59 1.28 -3.40
N GLU A 132 -27.10 2.47 -3.02
CA GLU A 132 -27.03 3.66 -3.89
C GLU A 132 -26.22 3.38 -5.16
N MET A 133 -25.01 2.82 -5.00
CA MET A 133 -24.12 2.50 -6.13
C MET A 133 -24.74 1.49 -7.10
N ALA A 134 -25.51 0.52 -6.59
CA ALA A 134 -26.19 -0.49 -7.41
C ALA A 134 -27.55 -0.03 -7.95
N GLY A 135 -28.07 1.12 -7.49
CA GLY A 135 -29.38 1.65 -7.89
C GLY A 135 -30.55 0.78 -7.42
N VAL A 136 -30.43 0.12 -6.27
CA VAL A 136 -31.47 -0.75 -5.69
C VAL A 136 -31.81 -0.30 -4.25
N PRO A 137 -32.98 -0.67 -3.70
CA PRO A 137 -33.31 -0.32 -2.32
C PRO A 137 -32.29 -0.88 -1.32
N ASP A 138 -32.02 -0.12 -0.25
CA ASP A 138 -31.15 -0.54 0.86
C ASP A 138 -31.82 -1.64 1.69
N ARG A 139 -31.69 -2.87 1.20
CA ARG A 139 -32.24 -4.08 1.81
C ARG A 139 -31.20 -5.18 1.71
N TRP A 140 -30.77 -5.69 2.84
CA TRP A 140 -29.71 -6.68 2.93
C TRP A 140 -30.19 -7.91 3.67
N THR A 141 -29.73 -9.07 3.22
CA THR A 141 -29.90 -10.33 3.95
C THR A 141 -28.58 -10.71 4.59
N ARG A 142 -28.60 -10.90 5.91
CA ARG A 142 -27.44 -11.38 6.65
C ARG A 142 -27.23 -12.87 6.37
N HIS A 143 -26.01 -13.21 5.96
CA HIS A 143 -25.55 -14.56 5.72
C HIS A 143 -24.13 -14.67 6.29
N ASP A 144 -23.99 -15.16 7.51
CA ASP A 144 -22.65 -15.35 8.08
C ASP A 144 -21.87 -16.40 7.27
N VAL A 145 -20.61 -16.10 6.97
CA VAL A 145 -19.72 -17.02 6.26
C VAL A 145 -18.87 -17.77 7.26
N HIS A 146 -18.83 -19.09 7.11
CA HIS A 146 -18.01 -19.96 7.95
C HIS A 146 -16.70 -20.34 7.25
N VAL A 147 -15.59 -20.10 7.94
CA VAL A 147 -14.25 -20.50 7.53
C VAL A 147 -13.64 -21.32 8.66
N GLY A 148 -13.56 -22.64 8.47
CA GLY A 148 -13.13 -23.53 9.54
C GLY A 148 -14.05 -23.39 10.76
N ASN A 149 -13.47 -22.99 11.90
CA ASN A 149 -14.21 -22.74 13.14
C ASN A 149 -14.58 -21.26 13.38
N ARG A 150 -14.43 -20.41 12.36
CA ARG A 150 -14.69 -18.97 12.44
C ARG A 150 -15.96 -18.61 11.70
N THR A 151 -16.64 -17.61 12.23
CA THR A 151 -17.87 -17.05 11.66
C THR A 151 -17.60 -15.58 11.35
N ILE A 152 -17.77 -15.19 10.10
CA ILE A 152 -17.56 -13.83 9.61
C ILE A 152 -18.93 -13.26 9.27
N ALA A 153 -19.28 -12.13 9.87
CA ALA A 153 -20.53 -11.45 9.59
C ALA A 153 -20.53 -11.00 8.13
N SER A 154 -21.54 -11.41 7.35
CA SER A 154 -21.62 -11.07 5.94
C SER A 154 -23.06 -10.81 5.49
N TYR A 155 -23.21 -9.95 4.50
CA TYR A 155 -24.48 -9.40 4.05
C TYR A 155 -24.52 -9.40 2.53
N THR A 156 -25.63 -9.86 1.95
CA THR A 156 -25.88 -9.85 0.51
C THR A 156 -26.95 -8.82 0.16
N LEU A 157 -26.72 -8.03 -0.90
CA LEU A 157 -27.64 -6.97 -1.32
C LEU A 157 -28.84 -7.56 -2.05
N ASN A 158 -30.05 -7.30 -1.53
CA ASN A 158 -31.28 -7.75 -2.18
C ASN A 158 -31.50 -6.95 -3.47
N GLY A 159 -31.90 -7.64 -4.54
CA GLY A 159 -31.99 -7.04 -5.88
C GLY A 159 -30.64 -6.95 -6.63
N LYS A 160 -29.52 -7.23 -5.96
CA LYS A 160 -28.18 -7.33 -6.56
C LYS A 160 -27.33 -8.37 -5.84
N THR A 161 -27.72 -9.65 -5.92
CA THR A 161 -27.14 -10.74 -5.12
C THR A 161 -25.66 -11.06 -5.42
N GLY A 162 -25.11 -10.50 -6.50
CA GLY A 162 -23.67 -10.53 -6.77
C GLY A 162 -22.84 -9.62 -5.85
N VAL A 163 -23.46 -8.76 -5.04
CA VAL A 163 -22.79 -7.87 -4.10
C VAL A 163 -22.89 -8.42 -2.68
N ARG A 164 -21.73 -8.62 -2.05
CA ARG A 164 -21.58 -9.09 -0.68
C ARG A 164 -20.58 -8.22 0.09
N LEU A 165 -20.92 -7.90 1.34
CA LEU A 165 -20.04 -7.21 2.29
C LEU A 165 -19.75 -8.13 3.48
N SER A 166 -18.48 -8.29 3.86
CA SER A 166 -18.06 -9.14 4.98
C SER A 166 -17.17 -8.38 5.95
N PHE A 167 -17.40 -8.54 7.25
CA PHE A 167 -16.77 -7.75 8.31
C PHE A 167 -16.02 -8.68 9.28
N LEU A 168 -14.69 -8.53 9.34
CA LEU A 168 -13.85 -9.29 10.29
C LEU A 168 -13.77 -8.60 11.66
N ARG A 169 -14.04 -7.29 11.71
CA ARG A 169 -14.14 -6.48 12.92
C ARG A 169 -12.90 -6.54 13.81
N LEU A 170 -11.71 -6.65 13.21
CA LEU A 170 -10.46 -6.47 13.95
C LEU A 170 -10.35 -5.02 14.49
N PRO A 171 -9.62 -4.78 15.58
CA PRO A 171 -9.49 -3.43 16.12
C PRO A 171 -8.74 -2.52 15.13
N ASP A 172 -9.19 -1.27 15.05
CA ASP A 172 -8.46 -0.18 14.40
C ASP A 172 -7.07 -0.02 15.04
N GLY A 173 -6.05 0.05 14.19
CA GLY A 173 -4.65 0.09 14.53
C GLY A 173 -4.11 1.47 14.92
N ASN A 174 -4.91 2.54 14.85
CA ASN A 174 -4.46 3.95 14.93
C ASN A 174 -3.53 4.29 13.73
N PRO A 175 -3.37 5.57 13.31
CA PRO A 175 -2.72 5.89 12.04
C PRO A 175 -1.28 5.36 11.87
N VAL A 176 -0.50 5.28 12.95
CA VAL A 176 0.88 4.77 12.93
C VAL A 176 1.01 3.30 13.37
N GLY A 177 -0.10 2.61 13.63
CA GLY A 177 -0.12 1.20 14.03
C GLY A 177 0.13 0.96 15.51
N SER A 178 0.00 2.00 16.35
CA SER A 178 0.19 1.87 17.80
C SER A 178 -0.89 1.03 18.48
N GLY A 179 -2.07 0.91 17.88
CA GLY A 179 -3.30 0.41 18.48
C GLY A 179 -3.85 1.33 19.56
N TYR A 180 -5.14 1.19 19.87
CA TYR A 180 -5.79 1.92 20.94
C TYR A 180 -5.67 1.19 22.30
N PRO A 181 -5.59 1.92 23.44
CA PRO A 181 -5.52 1.30 24.78
C PRO A 181 -6.66 0.33 25.08
N ARG A 182 -7.87 0.62 24.61
CA ARG A 182 -9.06 -0.23 24.77
C ARG A 182 -8.83 -1.66 24.28
N HIS A 183 -8.07 -1.79 23.19
CA HIS A 183 -7.81 -3.07 22.52
C HIS A 183 -6.43 -3.62 22.88
N ALA A 184 -5.93 -3.28 24.07
CA ALA A 184 -4.58 -3.64 24.53
C ALA A 184 -3.49 -3.27 23.50
N HIS A 185 -3.69 -2.18 22.76
CA HIS A 185 -2.78 -1.71 21.72
C HIS A 185 -2.53 -2.73 20.58
N GLN A 186 -3.47 -3.66 20.32
CA GLN A 186 -3.41 -4.52 19.13
C GLN A 186 -3.60 -3.69 17.85
N SER A 187 -2.94 -4.09 16.76
CA SER A 187 -3.06 -3.48 15.43
C SER A 187 -2.66 -4.48 14.35
N LEU A 188 -3.12 -4.28 13.11
CA LEU A 188 -2.69 -5.12 11.98
C LEU A 188 -1.18 -5.01 11.75
N LEU A 189 -0.60 -3.81 11.93
CA LEU A 189 0.85 -3.59 11.76
C LEU A 189 1.68 -4.40 12.77
N LYS A 190 1.26 -4.47 14.03
CA LYS A 190 1.96 -5.29 15.04
C LYS A 190 1.84 -6.77 14.74
N LEU A 191 0.68 -7.23 14.26
CA LEU A 191 0.50 -8.62 13.82
C LEU A 191 1.44 -8.93 12.65
N PHE A 192 1.46 -8.06 11.65
CA PHE A 192 2.29 -8.19 10.44
C PHE A 192 3.79 -8.22 10.75
N ARG A 193 4.23 -7.43 11.74
CA ARG A 193 5.64 -7.39 12.20
C ARG A 193 5.99 -8.51 13.19
N GLY A 194 5.03 -9.35 13.56
CA GLY A 194 5.22 -10.40 14.57
C GLY A 194 5.43 -9.87 15.99
N GLU A 195 5.03 -8.63 16.26
CA GLU A 195 5.11 -7.98 17.58
C GLU A 195 4.00 -8.47 18.51
N ILE A 196 2.89 -8.96 17.93
CA ILE A 196 1.85 -9.72 18.63
C ILE A 196 1.64 -11.05 17.91
N ARG A 197 1.25 -12.08 18.66
CA ARG A 197 1.00 -13.43 18.12
C ARG A 197 -0.35 -13.52 17.41
N ASP A 198 -1.36 -12.88 17.98
CA ASP A 198 -2.74 -12.89 17.51
C ASP A 198 -3.43 -11.55 17.76
N ILE A 199 -4.49 -11.31 16.99
CA ILE A 199 -5.35 -10.13 17.07
C ILE A 199 -6.80 -10.59 17.29
N ARG A 200 -7.54 -9.90 18.16
CA ARG A 200 -8.89 -10.30 18.56
C ARG A 200 -9.95 -9.34 18.02
N PRO A 201 -10.99 -9.83 17.32
CA PRO A 201 -12.13 -9.02 16.91
C PRO A 201 -12.81 -8.28 18.08
N VAL A 202 -13.30 -7.07 17.82
CA VAL A 202 -13.89 -6.19 18.84
C VAL A 202 -15.27 -6.67 19.34
N ASP A 203 -15.92 -7.57 18.59
CA ASP A 203 -17.21 -8.17 18.92
C ASP A 203 -17.08 -9.46 19.76
N GLY A 204 -15.85 -9.81 20.16
CA GLY A 204 -15.58 -10.95 21.02
C GLY A 204 -15.38 -12.27 20.30
N ALA A 205 -15.46 -12.30 18.96
CA ALA A 205 -15.16 -13.47 18.14
C ALA A 205 -13.72 -13.98 18.31
N GLN A 206 -13.43 -15.14 17.72
CA GLN A 206 -12.14 -15.83 17.88
C GLN A 206 -10.98 -15.01 17.30
N SER A 207 -9.85 -14.98 18.03
CA SER A 207 -8.62 -14.32 17.57
C SER A 207 -8.06 -14.94 16.27
N TYR A 208 -7.24 -14.17 15.58
CA TYR A 208 -6.49 -14.59 14.39
C TYR A 208 -5.00 -14.46 14.63
N THR A 209 -4.23 -15.53 14.41
CA THR A 209 -2.82 -15.36 14.04
C THR A 209 -2.74 -14.82 12.60
N GLU A 210 -1.60 -14.25 12.20
CA GLU A 210 -1.40 -13.76 10.82
C GLU A 210 -1.72 -14.83 9.77
N ARG A 211 -1.25 -16.07 9.99
CA ARG A 211 -1.52 -17.20 9.10
C ARG A 211 -3.02 -17.49 9.02
N GLN A 212 -3.70 -17.57 10.16
CA GLN A 212 -5.14 -17.84 10.19
C GLN A 212 -5.95 -16.73 9.52
N LEU A 213 -5.52 -15.47 9.61
CA LEU A 213 -6.13 -14.36 8.90
C LEU A 213 -6.01 -14.54 7.39
N ILE A 214 -4.79 -14.76 6.88
CA ILE A 214 -4.55 -14.97 5.44
C ILE A 214 -5.30 -16.21 4.91
N ASP A 215 -5.29 -17.31 5.66
CA ASP A 215 -6.02 -18.53 5.30
C ASP A 215 -7.53 -18.27 5.22
N SER A 216 -8.08 -17.48 6.15
CA SER A 216 -9.50 -17.13 6.14
C SER A 216 -9.88 -16.25 4.96
N LEU A 217 -9.07 -15.23 4.66
CA LEU A 217 -9.29 -14.37 3.49
C LEU A 217 -9.16 -15.17 2.18
N THR A 218 -8.20 -16.09 2.10
CA THR A 218 -8.01 -16.96 0.95
C THR A 218 -9.19 -17.93 0.78
N ALA A 219 -9.73 -18.46 1.87
CA ALA A 219 -10.92 -19.31 1.84
C ALA A 219 -12.15 -18.54 1.36
N LEU A 220 -12.38 -17.30 1.84
CA LEU A 220 -13.43 -16.42 1.33
C LEU A 220 -13.27 -16.22 -0.19
N ALA A 221 -12.06 -15.88 -0.64
CA ALA A 221 -11.79 -15.67 -2.06
C ALA A 221 -12.04 -16.94 -2.90
N ARG A 222 -11.69 -18.13 -2.39
CA ARG A 222 -11.94 -19.40 -3.07
C ARG A 222 -13.42 -19.79 -3.10
N GLN A 223 -14.13 -19.64 -1.98
CA GLN A 223 -15.58 -19.88 -1.90
C GLN A 223 -16.33 -18.99 -2.89
N ASP A 224 -15.85 -17.75 -3.05
CA ASP A 224 -16.38 -16.81 -4.01
C ASP A 224 -15.74 -16.87 -5.39
N GLY A 225 -15.01 -17.92 -5.75
CA GLY A 225 -14.47 -18.10 -7.10
C GLY A 225 -13.75 -16.86 -7.64
N ILE A 226 -13.10 -16.11 -6.74
CA ILE A 226 -12.51 -14.80 -7.04
C ILE A 226 -11.38 -14.96 -8.04
N ARG A 227 -11.35 -14.08 -9.04
CA ARG A 227 -10.31 -14.04 -10.08
C ARG A 227 -9.52 -12.74 -10.09
N ARG A 228 -10.02 -11.70 -9.39
CA ARG A 228 -9.41 -10.39 -9.28
C ARG A 228 -9.60 -9.84 -7.87
N VAL A 229 -8.59 -9.17 -7.35
CA VAL A 229 -8.56 -8.50 -6.06
C VAL A 229 -8.30 -7.01 -6.31
N LEU A 230 -9.09 -6.14 -5.70
CA LEU A 230 -8.82 -4.71 -5.59
C LEU A 230 -8.49 -4.41 -4.13
N THR A 231 -7.50 -3.57 -3.88
CA THR A 231 -7.11 -3.17 -2.52
C THR A 231 -6.39 -1.83 -2.53
N LEU A 232 -5.91 -1.34 -1.38
CA LEU A 232 -5.19 -0.07 -1.26
C LEU A 232 -3.69 -0.25 -1.61
N ASP A 233 -2.89 0.76 -1.31
CA ASP A 233 -1.46 0.81 -1.60
C ASP A 233 -0.69 -0.18 -0.70
N TYR A 234 -0.40 -1.35 -1.26
CA TYR A 234 0.42 -2.39 -0.63
C TYR A 234 1.92 -2.08 -0.62
N ASP A 235 2.36 -1.02 -1.30
CA ASP A 235 3.76 -0.62 -1.41
C ASP A 235 4.11 0.54 -0.44
N ASN A 236 3.11 1.24 0.11
CA ASN A 236 3.34 2.29 1.10
C ASN A 236 3.99 1.75 2.39
N THR A 237 5.03 2.43 2.87
CA THR A 237 5.78 2.12 4.10
C THR A 237 5.81 3.28 5.10
N SER A 238 5.19 4.41 4.75
CA SER A 238 5.11 5.60 5.59
C SER A 238 3.73 5.64 6.23
N PHE A 239 3.67 5.47 7.56
CA PHE A 239 2.41 5.34 8.28
C PHE A 239 2.11 6.58 9.13
N GLY A 240 0.89 7.12 9.02
CA GLY A 240 0.50 8.39 9.62
C GLY A 240 -0.96 8.75 9.35
N HIS A 241 -1.38 9.90 9.87
CA HIS A 241 -2.75 10.39 9.65
C HIS A 241 -2.85 11.14 8.31
N THR A 242 -4.06 11.46 7.86
CA THR A 242 -4.33 12.11 6.57
C THR A 242 -3.62 13.45 6.32
N TYR A 243 -3.01 14.05 7.34
CA TYR A 243 -2.27 15.32 7.21
C TYR A 243 -0.75 15.13 7.35
N THR A 244 -0.28 13.90 7.58
CA THR A 244 1.14 13.56 7.56
C THR A 244 1.57 13.43 6.08
N PRO A 245 2.46 14.30 5.56
CA PRO A 245 2.80 14.28 4.14
C PRO A 245 3.46 12.96 3.73
N GLY A 246 2.96 12.31 2.67
CA GLY A 246 3.56 11.08 2.15
C GLY A 246 3.26 9.85 2.98
N ALA A 247 2.36 9.94 3.97
CA ALA A 247 1.97 8.83 4.80
C ALA A 247 0.51 8.45 4.58
N ASP A 248 0.21 7.18 4.87
CA ASP A 248 -1.14 6.62 4.85
C ASP A 248 -1.42 5.92 6.18
N HIS A 249 -2.68 5.56 6.44
CA HIS A 249 -3.01 4.80 7.63
C HIS A 249 -2.27 3.45 7.64
N SER A 250 -1.72 3.04 8.78
CA SER A 250 -1.01 1.77 8.90
C SER A 250 -1.85 0.56 8.47
N ASP A 251 -3.12 0.53 8.87
CA ASP A 251 -4.04 -0.55 8.47
C ASP A 251 -4.30 -0.58 6.97
N HIS A 252 -4.30 0.56 6.25
CA HIS A 252 -4.45 0.57 4.79
C HIS A 252 -3.32 -0.24 4.13
N GLY A 253 -2.08 0.10 4.48
CA GLY A 253 -0.90 -0.56 3.91
C GLY A 253 -0.78 -2.03 4.30
N VAL A 254 -1.18 -2.40 5.51
CA VAL A 254 -1.10 -3.79 5.98
C VAL A 254 -2.24 -4.64 5.44
N ALA A 255 -3.48 -4.12 5.40
CA ALA A 255 -4.61 -4.80 4.77
C ALA A 255 -4.31 -5.08 3.30
N ALA A 256 -3.79 -4.09 2.58
CA ALA A 256 -3.40 -4.23 1.19
C ALA A 256 -2.36 -5.32 0.97
N ARG A 257 -1.36 -5.45 1.85
CA ARG A 257 -0.39 -6.56 1.82
C ARG A 257 -1.03 -7.92 2.04
N TYR A 258 -1.98 -8.06 2.97
CA TYR A 258 -2.69 -9.32 3.16
C TYR A 258 -3.54 -9.72 1.95
N PHE A 259 -4.30 -8.79 1.37
CA PHE A 259 -5.08 -9.06 0.16
C PHE A 259 -4.19 -9.32 -1.06
N ARG A 260 -3.01 -8.68 -1.13
CA ARG A 260 -1.99 -9.01 -2.12
C ARG A 260 -1.50 -10.46 -1.95
N ARG A 261 -1.21 -10.91 -0.73
CA ARG A 261 -0.85 -12.32 -0.46
C ARG A 261 -1.98 -13.29 -0.83
N VAL A 262 -3.24 -12.93 -0.57
CA VAL A 262 -4.41 -13.71 -1.00
C VAL A 262 -4.41 -13.87 -2.53
N ALA A 263 -4.22 -12.78 -3.28
CA ALA A 263 -4.19 -12.83 -4.75
C ALA A 263 -3.10 -13.77 -5.30
N PHE A 264 -1.93 -13.82 -4.66
CA PHE A 264 -0.83 -14.76 -5.01
C PHE A 264 -1.14 -16.22 -4.63
N GLY A 265 -2.03 -16.44 -3.66
CA GLY A 265 -2.48 -17.78 -3.23
C GLY A 265 -3.66 -18.35 -4.02
N LEU A 266 -4.21 -17.61 -4.99
CA LEU A 266 -5.31 -18.04 -5.83
C LEU A 266 -4.81 -18.84 -7.05
N PRO A 267 -5.43 -19.99 -7.38
CA PRO A 267 -5.07 -20.77 -8.56
C PRO A 267 -5.44 -20.03 -9.84
N ASP A 268 -4.61 -20.18 -10.88
CA ASP A 268 -4.82 -19.61 -12.22
C ASP A 268 -5.05 -18.08 -12.26
N SER A 269 -4.78 -17.38 -11.15
CA SER A 269 -4.79 -15.92 -11.13
C SER A 269 -3.59 -15.46 -11.95
N PRO A 270 -3.77 -14.67 -13.03
CA PRO A 270 -2.64 -13.99 -13.64
C PRO A 270 -1.90 -13.27 -12.50
N ARG A 271 -0.57 -13.30 -12.48
CA ARG A 271 0.29 -12.71 -11.43
C ARG A 271 -0.09 -11.26 -11.01
N ILE A 272 -0.90 -10.59 -11.84
CA ILE A 272 -1.40 -9.21 -11.77
C ILE A 272 -2.89 -9.18 -11.35
N GLY A 273 -3.41 -10.26 -10.76
CA GLY A 273 -4.79 -10.34 -10.28
C GLY A 273 -5.11 -9.40 -9.13
N VAL A 274 -4.17 -8.56 -8.70
CA VAL A 274 -4.37 -7.51 -7.70
C VAL A 274 -4.16 -6.13 -8.30
N THR A 275 -5.09 -5.21 -8.06
CA THR A 275 -4.93 -3.78 -8.35
C THR A 275 -4.92 -3.02 -7.03
N GLY A 276 -3.81 -2.35 -6.72
CA GLY A 276 -3.70 -1.44 -5.57
C GLY A 276 -4.17 -0.02 -5.94
N TYR A 277 -4.68 0.73 -4.98
CA TYR A 277 -5.10 2.13 -5.13
C TYR A 277 -4.48 3.00 -4.04
N LEU A 278 -4.06 4.22 -4.39
CA LEU A 278 -3.52 5.17 -3.40
C LEU A 278 -4.59 5.58 -2.40
N GLY A 279 -4.23 5.61 -1.11
CA GLY A 279 -5.05 6.17 -0.04
C GLY A 279 -4.82 7.67 0.13
N TYR A 280 -4.47 8.12 1.34
CA TYR A 280 -4.41 9.55 1.67
C TYR A 280 -3.52 10.40 0.74
N ASP A 281 -2.39 9.84 0.29
CA ASP A 281 -1.40 10.59 -0.49
C ASP A 281 -1.92 11.02 -1.88
N MET A 282 -3.02 10.42 -2.35
CA MET A 282 -3.65 10.82 -3.61
C MET A 282 -4.11 12.28 -3.60
N SER A 283 -4.41 12.85 -2.44
CA SER A 283 -4.69 14.29 -2.25
C SER A 283 -3.62 15.22 -2.81
N ARG A 284 -2.38 14.76 -2.96
CA ARG A 284 -1.26 15.55 -3.48
C ARG A 284 -1.14 15.53 -4.99
N LEU A 285 -1.90 14.66 -5.64
CA LEU A 285 -1.93 14.54 -7.09
C LEU A 285 -3.02 15.46 -7.67
N PRO A 286 -2.95 15.81 -8.97
CA PRO A 286 -4.02 16.54 -9.65
C PRO A 286 -5.38 15.83 -9.53
N GLU A 287 -6.47 16.57 -9.73
CA GLU A 287 -7.77 15.92 -9.93
C GLU A 287 -7.75 15.18 -11.27
N ASN A 288 -8.22 13.93 -11.29
CA ASN A 288 -8.26 13.12 -12.50
C ASN A 288 -9.65 12.55 -12.82
N LEU A 289 -10.65 12.81 -11.98
CA LEU A 289 -12.05 12.47 -12.28
C LEU A 289 -12.77 13.66 -12.90
N GLY A 290 -13.49 13.40 -13.99
CA GLY A 290 -14.41 14.38 -14.55
C GLY A 290 -15.56 14.71 -13.60
N PRO A 291 -16.21 15.88 -13.74
CA PRO A 291 -17.17 16.39 -12.77
C PRO A 291 -18.40 15.50 -12.57
N ILE A 292 -18.80 14.72 -13.58
CA ILE A 292 -19.93 13.78 -13.46
C ILE A 292 -19.57 12.62 -12.53
N LEU A 293 -18.46 11.94 -12.78
CA LEU A 293 -18.01 10.81 -11.95
C LEU A 293 -17.70 11.27 -10.52
N ALA A 294 -17.07 12.43 -10.36
CA ALA A 294 -16.79 12.99 -9.04
C ALA A 294 -18.07 13.25 -8.23
N ARG A 295 -19.14 13.77 -8.86
CA ARG A 295 -20.45 13.95 -8.21
C ARG A 295 -21.13 12.63 -7.86
N GLN A 296 -21.02 11.63 -8.72
CA GLN A 296 -21.60 10.30 -8.45
C GLN A 296 -20.87 9.62 -7.28
N LYS A 297 -19.54 9.66 -7.28
CA LYS A 297 -18.72 9.18 -6.17
C LYS A 297 -19.06 9.89 -4.86
N ASP A 298 -19.20 11.22 -4.89
CA ASP A 298 -19.64 11.99 -3.74
C ASP A 298 -21.04 11.58 -3.27
N ALA A 299 -22.03 11.46 -4.17
CA ALA A 299 -23.39 11.04 -3.82
C ALA A 299 -23.46 9.68 -3.12
N ILE A 300 -22.72 8.68 -3.64
CA ILE A 300 -22.56 7.35 -3.02
C ILE A 300 -21.98 7.51 -1.60
N PHE A 301 -20.95 8.33 -1.45
CA PHE A 301 -20.32 8.55 -0.16
C PHE A 301 -21.21 9.36 0.81
N GLN A 302 -22.08 10.24 0.32
CA GLN A 302 -23.09 10.88 1.17
C GLN A 302 -24.10 9.86 1.71
N SER A 303 -24.47 8.83 0.95
CA SER A 303 -25.30 7.72 1.47
C SER A 303 -24.60 6.96 2.60
N TYR A 304 -23.28 6.75 2.50
CA TYR A 304 -22.48 6.22 3.62
C TYR A 304 -22.62 7.07 4.87
N ARG A 305 -22.43 8.39 4.75
CA ARG A 305 -22.50 9.30 5.90
C ARG A 305 -23.87 9.28 6.59
N ARG A 306 -24.95 9.24 5.80
CA ARG A 306 -26.32 9.16 6.34
C ARG A 306 -26.52 7.91 7.16
N GLY A 307 -26.18 6.75 6.61
CA GLY A 307 -26.29 5.48 7.31
C GLY A 307 -25.34 5.39 8.51
N ALA A 308 -24.17 6.01 8.43
CA ALA A 308 -23.20 6.11 9.53
C ALA A 308 -23.57 7.14 10.61
N GLY A 309 -24.83 7.59 10.67
CA GLY A 309 -25.33 8.50 11.71
C GLY A 309 -24.71 9.90 11.72
N CYS A 310 -23.90 10.24 10.71
CA CYS A 310 -23.06 11.43 10.67
C CYS A 310 -23.82 12.72 10.29
N GLU A 311 -25.05 12.62 9.77
CA GLU A 311 -25.90 13.80 9.51
C GLU A 311 -26.74 14.21 10.73
N SER A 312 -27.07 13.27 11.63
CA SER A 312 -27.89 13.52 12.83
C SER A 312 -27.10 13.60 14.14
N LYS A 313 -25.85 13.09 14.16
CA LYS A 313 -24.91 13.18 15.29
C LYS A 313 -23.66 13.93 14.82
N ALA A 314 -23.05 14.73 15.69
CA ALA A 314 -21.74 15.30 15.40
C ALA A 314 -20.77 14.13 15.11
N CYS A 315 -20.19 14.10 13.90
CA CYS A 315 -19.14 13.14 13.59
C CYS A 315 -18.10 13.17 14.72
N PRO A 316 -17.59 12.01 15.17
CA PRO A 316 -16.46 11.96 16.10
C PRO A 316 -15.41 13.04 15.81
N PRO A 317 -14.90 13.78 16.82
CA PRO A 317 -13.76 14.67 16.61
C PRO A 317 -12.61 13.90 15.94
N GLY A 318 -12.16 14.34 14.76
CA GLY A 318 -11.23 13.61 13.88
C GLY A 318 -11.86 13.09 12.57
N HIS A 319 -13.19 12.98 12.51
CA HIS A 319 -14.00 12.74 11.31
C HIS A 319 -14.63 14.05 10.80
N TYR A 320 -13.94 15.18 10.98
CA TYR A 320 -14.34 16.43 10.32
C TYR A 320 -14.13 16.25 8.82
N MET A 321 -15.23 15.93 8.16
CA MET A 321 -15.38 15.77 6.72
C MET A 321 -15.35 17.14 6.05
N GLY A 322 -14.17 17.77 6.05
CA GLY A 322 -13.90 19.03 5.41
C GLY A 322 -12.51 19.03 4.78
N GLY A 323 -12.42 19.48 3.53
CA GLY A 323 -11.17 19.50 2.76
C GLY A 323 -10.84 18.15 2.11
N LYS A 324 -10.30 17.18 2.87
CA LYS A 324 -9.70 15.95 2.32
C LYS A 324 -10.67 15.03 1.60
N TYR A 325 -11.86 14.81 2.14
CA TYR A 325 -12.87 13.99 1.48
C TYR A 325 -13.33 14.56 0.13
N LEU A 326 -13.44 15.89 0.02
CA LEU A 326 -13.74 16.55 -1.26
C LEU A 326 -12.59 16.40 -2.25
N GLU A 327 -11.34 16.43 -1.78
CA GLU A 327 -10.18 16.14 -2.62
C GLU A 327 -10.24 14.68 -3.12
N TRP A 328 -10.60 13.73 -2.26
CA TRP A 328 -10.65 12.30 -2.60
C TRP A 328 -11.81 11.94 -3.53
N ALA A 329 -12.97 12.58 -3.38
CA ALA A 329 -14.12 12.39 -4.26
C ALA A 329 -13.82 12.75 -5.73
N ARG A 330 -12.75 13.52 -5.99
CA ARG A 330 -12.33 13.99 -7.32
C ARG A 330 -11.14 13.21 -7.89
N ARG A 331 -10.70 12.15 -7.21
CA ARG A 331 -9.48 11.40 -7.55
C ARG A 331 -9.68 9.89 -7.46
N GLU A 332 -8.95 9.15 -8.29
CA GLU A 332 -8.78 7.70 -8.21
C GLU A 332 -7.42 7.37 -8.86
N TYR A 333 -6.49 6.82 -8.08
CA TYR A 333 -5.15 6.50 -8.59
C TYR A 333 -4.81 5.06 -8.28
N SER A 334 -4.69 4.23 -9.32
CA SER A 334 -4.22 2.85 -9.18
C SER A 334 -2.70 2.76 -9.25
N LEU A 335 -2.14 1.80 -8.53
CA LEU A 335 -0.74 1.40 -8.68
C LEU A 335 -0.53 0.77 -10.06
N LYS A 336 0.59 1.11 -10.68
CA LYS A 336 1.04 0.46 -11.90
C LYS A 336 1.89 -0.76 -11.53
N PRO A 337 1.77 -1.88 -12.27
CA PRO A 337 2.71 -2.99 -12.11
C PRO A 337 4.15 -2.53 -12.29
N PRO A 338 5.11 -3.09 -11.52
CA PRO A 338 6.53 -2.83 -11.76
C PRO A 338 6.92 -3.18 -13.20
N THR A 339 7.74 -2.33 -13.77
CA THR A 339 8.42 -2.51 -15.04
C THR A 339 9.91 -2.70 -14.78
N SER A 340 10.60 -3.37 -15.70
CA SER A 340 12.05 -3.56 -15.62
C SER A 340 12.70 -3.03 -16.89
N GLY A 341 13.73 -2.21 -16.74
CA GLY A 341 14.59 -1.81 -17.84
C GLY A 341 15.54 -2.93 -18.31
N PRO A 342 16.26 -2.73 -19.42
CA PRO A 342 17.19 -3.72 -19.96
C PRO A 342 18.30 -4.12 -18.97
N GLY A 343 18.26 -5.37 -18.51
CA GLY A 343 19.23 -5.92 -17.56
C GLY A 343 18.98 -5.53 -16.10
N GLU A 344 17.87 -4.89 -15.77
CA GLU A 344 17.46 -4.70 -14.39
C GLU A 344 16.73 -5.95 -13.87
N ILE A 345 16.91 -6.28 -12.60
CA ILE A 345 16.09 -7.27 -11.89
C ILE A 345 15.32 -6.52 -10.81
N VAL A 346 14.01 -6.44 -10.96
CA VAL A 346 13.14 -5.56 -10.15
C VAL A 346 12.29 -6.39 -9.21
N SER A 347 12.32 -6.06 -7.92
CA SER A 347 11.48 -6.69 -6.92
C SER A 347 10.00 -6.42 -7.22
N ALA A 348 9.13 -7.43 -7.04
CA ALA A 348 7.70 -7.19 -7.13
C ALA A 348 7.18 -6.29 -6.01
N ILE A 349 7.86 -6.23 -4.86
CA ILE A 349 7.56 -5.31 -3.77
C ILE A 349 8.39 -4.02 -3.89
N GLY A 350 7.75 -2.86 -3.76
CA GLY A 350 8.33 -1.51 -3.63
C GLY A 350 7.60 -0.74 -2.50
N ARG A 351 7.91 0.47 -2.03
CA ARG A 351 8.92 1.50 -2.36
C ARG A 351 9.57 2.04 -1.07
N ALA A 352 10.85 2.44 -1.10
CA ALA A 352 11.48 3.21 -0.02
C ALA A 352 11.49 4.74 -0.30
N ASN A 353 10.60 5.50 0.34
CA ASN A 353 10.70 6.94 0.69
C ASN A 353 11.12 8.02 -0.33
N GLY A 354 11.04 7.82 -1.66
CA GLY A 354 11.36 8.85 -2.67
C GLY A 354 10.16 9.33 -3.50
N ALA A 355 10.12 10.61 -3.89
CA ALA A 355 9.10 11.17 -4.80
C ALA A 355 9.16 10.50 -6.18
N GLY A 356 8.08 9.82 -6.59
CA GLY A 356 7.88 9.34 -7.96
C GLY A 356 8.55 8.02 -8.43
N ARG A 357 9.48 7.36 -7.71
CA ARG A 357 10.10 6.06 -8.14
C ARG A 357 9.66 4.79 -7.40
N HIS A 358 8.74 3.98 -7.94
CA HIS A 358 8.06 2.86 -7.21
C HIS A 358 8.88 1.57 -7.10
N GLU A 359 9.97 1.45 -7.82
CA GLU A 359 10.60 0.17 -8.11
C GLU A 359 11.94 0.02 -7.38
N LEU A 360 12.16 -1.16 -6.79
CA LEU A 360 13.43 -1.52 -6.18
C LEU A 360 14.17 -2.53 -7.05
N CYS A 361 15.37 -2.13 -7.48
CA CYS A 361 16.26 -2.93 -8.30
C CYS A 361 17.25 -3.69 -7.41
N LEU A 362 17.50 -4.95 -7.76
CA LEU A 362 18.61 -5.74 -7.25
C LEU A 362 19.92 -5.08 -7.69
N GLY A 363 20.83 -4.85 -6.74
CA GLY A 363 22.13 -4.25 -7.02
C GLY A 363 23.18 -4.59 -5.96
N SER A 364 24.45 -4.33 -6.28
CA SER A 364 25.53 -4.43 -5.29
C SER A 364 25.51 -3.24 -4.32
N VAL A 365 25.74 -3.49 -3.04
CA VAL A 365 25.70 -2.46 -1.98
C VAL A 365 27.10 -2.04 -1.53
N GLY A 366 28.07 -2.94 -1.61
CA GLY A 366 29.45 -2.73 -1.18
C GLY A 366 30.11 -4.05 -0.76
N ASP A 367 31.23 -3.99 -0.04
CA ASP A 367 31.92 -5.18 0.46
C ASP A 367 31.09 -5.91 1.52
N ALA A 368 31.03 -7.23 1.43
CA ALA A 368 30.32 -8.04 2.41
C ALA A 368 31.08 -8.06 3.75
N LYS A 369 30.39 -7.74 4.84
CA LYS A 369 30.98 -7.82 6.19
C LYS A 369 31.55 -9.21 6.45
N GLY A 370 32.84 -9.26 6.77
CA GLY A 370 33.54 -10.49 7.15
C GLY A 370 34.04 -11.35 5.98
N SER A 371 33.96 -10.87 4.73
CA SER A 371 34.51 -11.58 3.56
C SER A 371 35.10 -10.59 2.55
N PRO A 372 36.44 -10.45 2.47
CA PRO A 372 37.08 -9.51 1.55
C PRO A 372 36.89 -9.87 0.06
N GLU A 373 36.51 -11.11 -0.23
CA GLU A 373 36.30 -11.62 -1.59
C GLU A 373 34.84 -11.55 -2.05
N ALA A 374 33.92 -11.11 -1.17
CA ALA A 374 32.48 -11.09 -1.45
C ALA A 374 31.91 -9.69 -1.37
N MET A 375 30.98 -9.37 -2.27
CA MET A 375 30.16 -8.15 -2.18
C MET A 375 28.75 -8.46 -1.69
N GLU A 376 28.21 -7.55 -0.90
CA GLU A 376 26.82 -7.60 -0.45
C GLU A 376 25.88 -7.17 -1.59
N VAL A 377 24.74 -7.87 -1.67
CA VAL A 377 23.67 -7.58 -2.61
C VAL A 377 22.45 -7.11 -1.83
N GLY A 378 21.73 -6.14 -2.38
CA GLY A 378 20.53 -5.61 -1.79
C GLY A 378 19.60 -5.04 -2.84
N THR A 379 18.54 -4.39 -2.38
CA THR A 379 17.58 -3.71 -3.24
C THR A 379 17.59 -2.21 -2.96
N SER A 380 17.56 -1.39 -4.01
CA SER A 380 17.55 0.07 -3.92
C SER A 380 16.74 0.66 -5.08
N ASP A 381 16.37 1.94 -5.00
CA ASP A 381 15.61 2.61 -6.06
C ASP A 381 16.22 2.34 -7.44
N CYS A 382 15.40 1.90 -8.40
CA CYS A 382 15.83 1.72 -9.77
C CYS A 382 16.25 3.07 -10.39
N ILE A 383 17.56 3.25 -10.58
CA ILE A 383 18.14 4.48 -11.12
C ILE A 383 19.02 4.22 -12.35
N GLY A 384 18.98 3.01 -12.90
CA GLY A 384 19.69 2.62 -14.12
C GLY A 384 21.21 2.62 -14.00
N ARG A 385 21.77 2.50 -12.78
CA ARG A 385 23.22 2.44 -12.60
C ARG A 385 23.77 1.07 -13.01
N ALA A 386 25.07 1.05 -13.33
CA ALA A 386 25.78 -0.17 -13.74
C ALA A 386 25.81 -1.25 -12.65
N ASP A 387 25.77 -0.87 -11.37
CA ASP A 387 25.70 -1.77 -10.21
C ASP A 387 24.31 -2.37 -9.97
N GLN A 388 23.29 -1.88 -10.66
CA GLN A 388 21.92 -2.41 -10.71
C GLN A 388 21.62 -3.13 -12.04
N SER A 389 22.63 -3.25 -12.91
CA SER A 389 22.50 -3.82 -14.24
C SER A 389 23.20 -5.17 -14.32
N TRP A 390 22.53 -6.14 -14.93
CA TRP A 390 22.95 -7.54 -14.96
C TRP A 390 23.09 -8.04 -16.40
N ARG A 391 24.08 -8.89 -16.66
CA ARG A 391 24.13 -9.76 -17.83
C ARG A 391 23.60 -11.13 -17.41
N ILE A 392 22.56 -11.57 -18.09
CA ILE A 392 21.96 -12.88 -17.84
C ILE A 392 22.32 -13.78 -19.02
N ASN A 393 23.05 -14.87 -18.75
CA ASN A 393 23.45 -15.83 -19.77
C ASN A 393 23.46 -17.25 -19.21
N ALA A 394 22.76 -18.18 -19.87
CA ALA A 394 22.75 -19.61 -19.53
C ALA A 394 22.48 -19.93 -18.04
N GLY A 395 21.66 -19.10 -17.36
CA GLY A 395 21.34 -19.26 -15.93
C GLY A 395 22.25 -18.48 -14.98
N THR A 396 23.33 -17.88 -15.46
CA THR A 396 24.20 -17.02 -14.65
C THR A 396 23.71 -15.58 -14.64
N ILE A 397 23.78 -14.92 -13.48
CA ILE A 397 23.45 -13.49 -13.30
C ILE A 397 24.75 -12.75 -12.94
N GLU A 398 25.36 -12.07 -13.90
CA GLU A 398 26.63 -11.36 -13.74
C GLU A 398 26.39 -9.84 -13.60
N SER A 399 26.94 -9.20 -12.58
CA SER A 399 26.90 -7.75 -12.42
C SER A 399 27.69 -7.05 -13.52
N LYS A 400 27.09 -6.09 -14.24
CA LYS A 400 27.82 -5.28 -15.24
C LYS A 400 28.87 -4.37 -14.61
N GLY A 401 28.59 -3.87 -13.40
CA GLY A 401 29.48 -2.97 -12.66
C GLY A 401 30.69 -3.68 -12.06
N ALA A 402 30.46 -4.78 -11.33
CA ALA A 402 31.52 -5.49 -10.61
C ALA A 402 32.15 -6.65 -11.41
N ARG A 403 31.47 -7.17 -12.45
CA ARG A 403 31.84 -8.40 -13.17
C ARG A 403 31.95 -9.62 -12.24
N LEU A 404 31.14 -9.63 -11.20
CA LEU A 404 30.96 -10.71 -10.24
C LEU A 404 29.60 -11.36 -10.46
N CYS A 405 29.48 -12.64 -10.11
CA CYS A 405 28.29 -13.44 -10.31
C CYS A 405 27.46 -13.55 -9.02
N LEU A 406 26.14 -13.41 -9.17
CA LEU A 406 25.18 -13.63 -8.10
C LEU A 406 25.32 -15.07 -7.60
N THR A 407 25.65 -15.21 -6.33
CA THR A 407 26.04 -16.46 -5.71
C THR A 407 25.12 -16.76 -4.54
N ALA A 408 24.52 -17.96 -4.57
CA ALA A 408 23.72 -18.51 -3.50
C ALA A 408 24.61 -19.23 -2.48
N ASP A 409 24.53 -18.84 -1.21
CA ASP A 409 25.14 -19.59 -0.10
C ASP A 409 24.14 -19.72 1.04
N SER A 410 23.63 -20.94 1.22
CA SER A 410 22.74 -21.29 2.33
C SER A 410 21.50 -20.39 2.39
N ARG A 411 21.51 -19.36 3.26
CA ARG A 411 20.42 -18.36 3.40
C ARG A 411 20.80 -16.97 2.88
N ARG A 412 22.01 -16.79 2.37
CA ARG A 412 22.57 -15.53 1.91
C ARG A 412 22.69 -15.53 0.39
N VAL A 413 22.69 -14.33 -0.16
CA VAL A 413 23.01 -14.05 -1.55
C VAL A 413 24.08 -12.97 -1.57
N THR A 414 25.16 -13.21 -2.32
CA THR A 414 26.33 -12.32 -2.44
C THR A 414 26.78 -12.25 -3.90
N LEU A 415 27.78 -11.42 -4.19
CA LEU A 415 28.54 -11.51 -5.44
C LEU A 415 29.93 -12.07 -5.16
N LEU A 416 30.33 -13.05 -5.96
CA LEU A 416 31.67 -13.66 -5.97
C LEU A 416 32.23 -13.69 -7.38
N THR A 417 33.52 -14.00 -7.52
CA THR A 417 34.13 -14.26 -8.83
C THR A 417 33.34 -15.34 -9.56
N CYS A 418 33.03 -15.09 -10.83
CA CYS A 418 32.31 -16.04 -11.66
C CYS A 418 33.14 -17.32 -11.85
N ASP A 419 32.61 -18.45 -11.39
CA ASP A 419 33.28 -19.76 -11.44
C ASP A 419 32.45 -20.83 -12.18
N GLY A 420 31.21 -20.50 -12.56
CA GLY A 420 30.32 -21.38 -13.32
C GLY A 420 29.84 -22.61 -12.52
N ARG A 421 29.93 -22.59 -11.19
CA ARG A 421 29.46 -23.69 -10.34
C ARG A 421 27.96 -23.58 -10.05
N PRO A 422 27.31 -24.67 -9.56
CA PRO A 422 25.88 -24.68 -9.30
C PRO A 422 25.36 -23.58 -8.36
N HIS A 423 26.19 -23.05 -7.46
CA HIS A 423 25.79 -21.94 -6.59
C HIS A 423 25.61 -20.60 -7.34
N GLN A 424 26.05 -20.50 -8.60
CA GLN A 424 25.84 -19.34 -9.50
C GLN A 424 24.81 -19.62 -10.59
N GLU A 425 24.15 -20.78 -10.55
CA GLU A 425 23.10 -21.15 -11.50
C GLU A 425 21.72 -20.75 -10.95
N TRP A 426 20.98 -20.00 -11.77
CA TRP A 426 19.66 -19.49 -11.46
C TRP A 426 18.66 -19.84 -12.56
N ARG A 427 17.41 -20.02 -12.15
CA ARG A 427 16.26 -20.24 -13.02
C ARG A 427 15.13 -19.28 -12.64
N GLN A 428 14.26 -18.97 -13.58
CA GLN A 428 13.07 -18.18 -13.29
C GLN A 428 11.79 -18.97 -13.54
N GLY A 429 10.94 -19.05 -12.52
CA GLY A 429 9.60 -19.63 -12.62
C GLY A 429 8.65 -18.73 -13.42
N LYS A 430 7.58 -19.33 -13.96
CA LYS A 430 6.44 -18.62 -14.58
C LYS A 430 5.68 -17.71 -13.61
N ASP A 431 6.05 -17.65 -12.35
CA ASP A 431 5.53 -16.76 -11.33
C ASP A 431 6.49 -15.60 -11.01
N GLY A 432 7.66 -15.56 -11.67
CA GLY A 432 8.69 -14.56 -11.43
C GLY A 432 9.67 -14.93 -10.31
N ARG A 433 9.52 -16.08 -9.66
CA ARG A 433 10.48 -16.56 -8.65
C ARG A 433 11.83 -16.83 -9.29
N ILE A 434 12.89 -16.24 -8.73
CA ILE A 434 14.28 -16.53 -9.13
C ILE A 434 14.82 -17.57 -8.16
N GLN A 435 15.09 -18.77 -8.66
CA GLN A 435 15.47 -19.96 -7.90
C GLN A 435 16.93 -20.34 -8.19
N SER A 436 17.71 -20.59 -7.14
CA SER A 436 19.06 -21.17 -7.25
C SER A 436 19.02 -22.65 -7.60
N ALA A 437 20.06 -23.17 -8.25
CA ALA A 437 20.20 -24.61 -8.45
C ALA A 437 20.41 -25.36 -7.12
N VAL A 438 20.12 -26.66 -7.11
CA VAL A 438 20.30 -27.50 -5.92
C VAL A 438 21.80 -27.67 -5.65
N MET A 439 22.25 -27.17 -4.51
CA MET A 439 23.58 -27.48 -3.99
C MET A 439 23.55 -28.92 -3.48
N GLN A 440 24.00 -29.89 -4.29
CA GLN A 440 24.19 -31.26 -3.82
C GLN A 440 25.21 -31.26 -2.68
N SER A 441 24.74 -31.48 -1.46
CA SER A 441 25.60 -31.79 -0.34
C SER A 441 26.16 -33.20 -0.53
N GLY A 442 27.37 -33.31 -1.10
CA GLY A 442 28.11 -34.57 -1.21
C GLY A 442 27.93 -35.27 -2.56
N GLY A 443 29.05 -35.64 -3.18
CA GLY A 443 29.10 -36.28 -4.49
C GLY A 443 28.34 -37.60 -4.55
N GLY A 444 27.18 -37.58 -5.20
CA GLY A 444 26.40 -38.76 -5.52
C GLY A 444 25.60 -38.49 -6.80
N ARG A 445 25.92 -39.22 -7.86
CA ARG A 445 25.31 -39.10 -9.19
C ARG A 445 23.77 -39.30 -9.09
N PRO A 446 22.93 -38.48 -9.75
CA PRO A 446 21.49 -38.67 -9.69
C PRO A 446 21.10 -39.92 -10.50
N SER A 447 20.38 -40.84 -9.86
CA SER A 447 19.67 -41.91 -10.55
C SER A 447 18.38 -41.32 -11.12
N GLY A 448 18.16 -41.54 -12.41
CA GLY A 448 16.98 -41.06 -13.12
C GLY A 448 15.71 -41.68 -12.52
N GLY A 449 14.82 -40.83 -12.01
CA GLY A 449 13.49 -41.19 -11.59
C GLY A 449 12.53 -40.04 -11.90
N GLN A 450 11.65 -40.25 -12.88
CA GLN A 450 10.49 -39.39 -13.09
C GLN A 450 9.51 -39.59 -11.95
N SER A 451 9.34 -38.57 -11.12
CA SER A 451 8.15 -38.43 -10.26
C SER A 451 7.76 -36.96 -10.20
N GLY A 452 6.61 -36.63 -10.80
CA GLY A 452 5.98 -35.33 -10.63
C GLY A 452 5.55 -35.13 -9.18
N GLY A 453 5.96 -34.01 -8.60
CA GLY A 453 5.63 -33.58 -7.23
C GLY A 453 6.87 -33.13 -6.49
N ASP A 454 7.07 -31.80 -6.44
CA ASP A 454 8.02 -31.07 -5.59
C ASP A 454 9.36 -31.79 -5.31
N GLU A 455 10.30 -31.71 -6.27
CA GLU A 455 11.70 -32.06 -6.03
C GLU A 455 12.28 -31.22 -4.87
N PRO A 456 13.30 -31.72 -4.14
CA PRO A 456 14.00 -30.95 -3.11
C PRO A 456 14.86 -29.84 -3.78
N GLY A 457 14.18 -28.82 -4.28
CA GLY A 457 14.70 -27.77 -5.14
C GLY A 457 15.44 -26.66 -4.37
N GLY A 458 16.33 -25.94 -5.06
CA GLY A 458 17.14 -24.88 -4.46
C GLY A 458 16.30 -23.71 -3.90
N SER A 459 16.96 -22.78 -3.21
CA SER A 459 16.31 -21.66 -2.55
C SER A 459 16.00 -20.51 -3.51
N CYS A 460 14.94 -19.75 -3.22
CA CYS A 460 14.54 -18.59 -4.00
C CYS A 460 15.04 -17.28 -3.39
N LEU A 461 15.35 -16.32 -4.27
CA LEU A 461 15.63 -14.95 -3.91
C LEU A 461 14.39 -14.31 -3.26
N PHE A 462 14.54 -13.82 -2.05
CA PHE A 462 13.47 -13.34 -1.19
C PHE A 462 13.81 -11.96 -0.64
N GLN A 463 12.96 -10.98 -0.93
CA GLN A 463 13.04 -9.66 -0.33
C GLN A 463 12.03 -9.59 0.81
N ASP A 464 12.48 -9.39 2.05
CA ASP A 464 11.56 -9.12 3.17
C ASP A 464 10.70 -7.90 2.82
N ASP A 465 9.41 -7.95 3.18
CA ASP A 465 8.48 -6.83 2.95
C ASP A 465 8.99 -5.55 3.60
N LEU A 466 8.93 -4.44 2.87
CA LEU A 466 9.51 -3.17 3.29
C LEU A 466 8.82 -2.53 4.50
N ALA A 467 7.63 -2.99 4.89
CA ALA A 467 6.96 -2.52 6.10
C ALA A 467 7.50 -3.17 7.39
N VAL A 468 8.34 -4.21 7.31
CA VAL A 468 9.04 -4.76 8.48
C VAL A 468 10.18 -3.83 8.92
N ARG A 469 10.65 -3.94 10.18
CA ARG A 469 11.61 -2.97 10.74
C ARG A 469 12.98 -2.99 10.07
N HIS A 470 13.44 -4.17 9.67
CA HIS A 470 14.75 -4.39 9.06
C HIS A 470 14.60 -5.34 7.87
N PRO A 471 14.07 -4.84 6.74
CA PRO A 471 13.92 -5.66 5.55
C PRO A 471 15.30 -6.04 5.02
N ARG A 472 15.45 -7.28 4.60
CA ARG A 472 16.70 -7.83 4.08
C ARG A 472 16.43 -8.63 2.81
N LEU A 473 17.48 -8.78 2.00
CA LEU A 473 17.54 -9.70 0.88
C LEU A 473 18.20 -11.01 1.31
N LEU A 474 17.54 -12.14 1.07
CA LEU A 474 18.00 -13.47 1.51
C LEU A 474 17.49 -14.59 0.59
N LEU A 475 17.92 -15.81 0.88
CA LEU A 475 17.39 -17.02 0.28
C LEU A 475 16.39 -17.71 1.21
N ARG A 476 15.24 -18.12 0.65
CA ARG A 476 14.15 -18.81 1.35
C ARG A 476 13.60 -19.96 0.52
N PRO A 477 12.86 -20.91 1.12
CA PRO A 477 12.07 -21.86 0.35
C PRO A 477 11.18 -21.15 -0.67
N CYS A 478 11.09 -21.71 -1.87
CA CYS A 478 10.30 -21.13 -2.96
C CYS A 478 8.79 -21.22 -2.73
N SER A 479 8.33 -22.01 -1.76
CA SER A 479 6.91 -22.23 -1.45
C SER A 479 6.59 -21.84 0.01
N PRO A 480 5.38 -21.29 0.28
CA PRO A 480 4.33 -20.92 -0.66
C PRO A 480 4.68 -19.69 -1.50
N LEU A 481 4.10 -19.60 -2.71
CA LEU A 481 4.24 -18.42 -3.57
C LEU A 481 3.65 -17.18 -2.87
N ARG A 482 4.39 -16.08 -2.94
CA ARG A 482 4.03 -14.80 -2.30
C ARG A 482 4.76 -13.64 -2.98
N PRO A 483 4.29 -12.38 -2.80
CA PRO A 483 4.89 -11.22 -3.44
C PRO A 483 6.40 -11.09 -3.22
N GLU A 484 6.87 -11.40 -2.00
CA GLU A 484 8.27 -11.29 -1.56
C GLU A 484 9.25 -12.21 -2.33
N LEU A 485 8.72 -13.21 -3.03
CA LEU A 485 9.50 -14.14 -3.86
C LEU A 485 9.55 -13.74 -5.34
N SER A 486 8.78 -12.74 -5.77
CA SER A 486 8.54 -12.46 -7.19
C SER A 486 9.41 -11.32 -7.70
N TRP A 487 9.98 -11.50 -8.89
CA TRP A 487 10.91 -10.56 -9.51
C TRP A 487 10.60 -10.39 -11.01
N TYR A 488 10.82 -9.18 -11.52
CA TYR A 488 10.71 -8.80 -12.93
C TYR A 488 12.10 -8.64 -13.55
N GLY A 489 12.19 -8.70 -14.89
CA GLY A 489 13.45 -8.49 -15.63
C GLY A 489 14.42 -9.68 -15.69
N GLY A 490 14.11 -10.79 -14.99
CA GLY A 490 14.86 -12.05 -15.07
C GLY A 490 14.54 -12.94 -16.28
N SER A 491 13.77 -12.47 -17.26
CA SER A 491 13.14 -13.33 -18.29
C SER A 491 14.12 -14.04 -19.24
N ALA A 492 15.39 -13.64 -19.25
CA ALA A 492 16.46 -14.34 -19.97
C ALA A 492 17.02 -15.55 -19.21
N LEU A 493 16.58 -15.80 -17.97
CA LEU A 493 16.92 -17.00 -17.23
C LEU A 493 16.19 -18.22 -17.81
N PRO A 494 16.82 -19.42 -17.75
CA PRO A 494 16.12 -20.66 -18.05
C PRO A 494 14.88 -20.84 -17.18
N ALA A 495 13.86 -21.51 -17.71
CA ALA A 495 12.68 -21.86 -16.93
C ALA A 495 13.07 -22.75 -15.73
N ALA A 496 12.48 -22.43 -14.57
CA ALA A 496 12.58 -23.23 -13.35
C ALA A 496 11.87 -24.58 -13.49
#